data_AF-A0AAP3E5P4-F1
#
_entry.id   AF-A0AAP3E5P4-F1
#
_cell.length_a   1.000
_cell.length_b   1.000
_cell.length_c   1.000
_cell.angle_alpha   90.00
_cell.angle_beta   90.00
_cell.angle_gamma   90.00
#
_symmetry.space_group_name_H-M   'P 1'
#
loop_
_entity.id
_entity.type
_entity.pdbx_description
1 polymer ?
#
loop_
_entity_poly.entity_id
_entity_poly.type
_entity_poly.pdbx_seq_one_letter_code
_entity_poly.pdbx_strand_id
1 'polypeptide(L)'
;MGFDRFDLTALVGFLGLIGLSFVVETPALGAGFGGFLLSLAVWRLYDGKPWEALAWLAWVGAAVALAIPAGSVSTVLFISSLIVGLALLFASRRELLPAIWFADSEGTDD
;
A
#
# COMPACT_ATOMS: atom_id res chain seq x y z
N MET A 1 20.47 -0.12 5.73
CA MET A 1 19.02 -0.39 5.59
C MET A 1 18.89 -1.82 5.11
N GLY A 2 18.56 -2.73 6.03
CA GLY A 2 18.41 -4.15 5.73
C GLY A 2 16.99 -4.47 5.31
N PHE A 3 16.85 -5.54 4.54
CA PHE A 3 15.56 -6.12 4.18
C PHE A 3 14.82 -6.50 5.46
N ASP A 4 13.71 -5.80 5.77
CA ASP A 4 12.94 -6.08 6.98
C ASP A 4 11.95 -7.23 6.73
N ARG A 5 11.30 -7.71 7.81
CA ARG A 5 10.33 -8.81 7.71
C ARG A 5 9.11 -8.42 6.85
N PHE A 6 8.79 -7.13 6.76
CA PHE A 6 7.70 -6.63 5.93
C PHE A 6 8.08 -6.70 4.46
N ASP A 7 9.29 -6.33 4.09
CA ASP A 7 9.81 -6.43 2.73
C ASP A 7 9.83 -7.89 2.25
N LEU A 8 10.17 -8.83 3.12
CA LEU A 8 10.12 -10.26 2.81
C LEU A 8 8.69 -10.79 2.63
N THR A 9 7.78 -10.39 3.52
CA THR A 9 6.36 -10.79 3.40
C THR A 9 5.73 -10.18 2.14
N ALA A 10 6.07 -8.92 1.84
CA ALA A 10 5.66 -8.22 0.63
C ALA A 10 6.17 -8.96 -0.63
N LEU A 11 7.44 -9.36 -0.63
CA LEU A 11 8.04 -10.11 -1.74
C LEU A 11 7.35 -11.46 -1.95
N VAL A 12 7.16 -12.25 -0.88
CA VAL A 12 6.53 -13.58 -0.96
C VAL A 12 5.09 -13.48 -1.46
N GLY A 13 4.30 -12.54 -0.94
CA GLY A 13 2.94 -12.32 -1.42
C GLY A 13 2.89 -11.86 -2.87
N PHE A 14 3.82 -10.99 -3.28
CA PHE A 14 3.95 -10.56 -4.68
C PHE A 14 4.29 -11.71 -5.62
N LEU A 15 5.23 -12.59 -5.25
CA LEU A 15 5.55 -13.80 -6.01
C LEU A 15 4.35 -14.75 -6.11
N GLY A 16 3.57 -14.89 -5.03
CA GLY A 16 2.32 -15.64 -5.05
C GLY A 16 1.29 -15.06 -6.03
N LEU A 17 1.14 -13.74 -6.06
CA LEU A 17 0.26 -13.05 -7.01
C LEU A 17 0.72 -13.20 -8.46
N ILE A 18 2.03 -13.16 -8.73
CA ILE A 18 2.57 -13.47 -10.07
C ILE A 18 2.16 -14.89 -10.47
N GLY A 19 2.30 -15.87 -9.58
CA GLY A 19 1.86 -17.24 -9.84
C GLY A 19 0.36 -17.34 -10.16
N LEU A 20 -0.48 -16.64 -9.40
CA LEU A 20 -1.92 -16.58 -9.62
C LEU A 20 -2.30 -15.90 -10.94
N SER A 21 -1.50 -14.94 -11.42
CA SER A 21 -1.79 -14.20 -12.66
C SER A 21 -1.88 -15.07 -13.92
N PHE A 22 -1.28 -16.27 -13.90
CA PHE A 22 -1.34 -17.22 -15.02
C PHE A 22 -2.65 -18.01 -15.10
N VAL A 23 -3.48 -17.97 -14.05
CA VAL A 23 -4.64 -18.86 -13.90
C VAL A 23 -5.92 -18.08 -13.58
N VAL A 24 -5.80 -16.86 -13.05
CA VAL A 24 -6.91 -16.05 -12.54
C VAL A 24 -7.24 -14.91 -13.50
N GLU A 25 -8.53 -14.66 -13.70
CA GLU A 25 -9.01 -13.53 -14.50
C GLU A 25 -8.59 -12.18 -13.89
N THR A 26 -8.33 -11.19 -14.74
CA THR A 26 -7.86 -9.85 -14.34
C THR A 26 -8.64 -9.20 -13.18
N PRO A 27 -9.99 -9.26 -13.12
CA PRO A 27 -10.73 -8.66 -12.01
C PRO A 27 -10.44 -9.34 -10.67
N ALA A 28 -10.36 -10.67 -10.67
CA ALA A 28 -10.05 -11.45 -9.47
C ALA A 28 -8.59 -11.27 -9.04
N LEU A 29 -7.66 -11.13 -9.99
CA LEU A 29 -6.27 -10.77 -9.70
C LEU A 29 -6.16 -9.37 -9.08
N GLY A 30 -6.92 -8.40 -9.60
CA GLY A 30 -7.00 -7.04 -9.05
C GLY A 30 -7.54 -7.02 -7.62
N ALA A 31 -8.60 -7.79 -7.34
CA ALA A 31 -9.14 -7.94 -5.99
C ALA A 31 -8.11 -8.57 -5.03
N GLY A 32 -7.41 -9.62 -5.47
CA GLY A 32 -6.34 -10.26 -4.69
C GLY A 32 -5.17 -9.31 -4.40
N PHE A 33 -4.73 -8.55 -5.40
CA PHE A 33 -3.70 -7.54 -5.24
C PHE A 33 -4.14 -6.42 -4.28
N GLY A 34 -5.36 -5.90 -4.42
CA GLY A 34 -5.92 -4.91 -3.51
C GLY A 34 -5.99 -5.41 -2.06
N GLY A 35 -6.48 -6.62 -1.84
CA GLY A 35 -6.53 -7.23 -0.51
C GLY A 35 -5.14 -7.41 0.12
N PHE A 36 -4.15 -7.79 -0.69
CA PHE A 36 -2.77 -7.94 -0.25
C PHE A 36 -2.15 -6.59 0.18
N LEU A 37 -2.32 -5.55 -0.64
CA LEU A 37 -1.84 -4.20 -0.32
C LEU A 37 -2.54 -3.64 0.94
N LEU A 38 -3.83 -3.92 1.11
CA LEU A 38 -4.58 -3.55 2.32
C LEU A 38 -4.00 -4.24 3.56
N SER A 39 -3.69 -5.54 3.47
CA SER A 39 -3.04 -6.27 4.56
C SER A 39 -1.69 -5.66 4.94
N LEU A 40 -0.87 -5.27 3.96
CA LEU A 40 0.41 -4.59 4.21
C LEU A 40 0.21 -3.21 4.83
N ALA A 41 -0.79 -2.45 4.37
CA ALA A 41 -1.11 -1.15 4.92
C ALA A 41 -1.48 -1.25 6.40
N VAL A 42 -2.35 -2.20 6.76
CA VAL A 42 -2.76 -2.43 8.15
C VAL A 42 -1.54 -2.79 9.01
N TRP A 43 -0.67 -3.69 8.54
CA TRP A 43 0.56 -4.03 9.23
C TRP A 43 1.49 -2.83 9.44
N ARG A 44 1.70 -2.00 8.41
CA ARG A 44 2.52 -0.77 8.51
C ARG A 44 1.91 0.27 9.45
N LEU A 45 0.57 0.34 9.52
CA LEU A 45 -0.12 1.22 10.46
C LEU A 45 0.18 0.80 11.91
N TYR A 46 0.16 -0.51 12.21
CA TYR A 46 0.50 -1.04 13.53
C TYR A 46 2.00 -0.98 13.86
N ASP A 47 2.88 -1.02 12.85
CA ASP A 47 4.33 -0.83 13.02
C ASP A 47 4.74 0.65 13.19
N GLY A 48 3.77 1.58 13.26
CA GLY A 48 4.02 3.01 13.45
C GLY A 48 4.52 3.75 12.21
N LYS A 49 4.30 3.20 10.99
CA LYS A 49 4.66 3.82 9.70
C LYS A 49 3.40 4.27 8.93
N PRO A 50 2.66 5.27 9.41
CA PRO A 50 1.32 5.62 8.92
C PRO A 50 1.33 6.15 7.47
N TRP A 51 2.33 6.93 7.08
CA TRP A 51 2.44 7.46 5.72
C TRP A 51 2.72 6.38 4.69
N GLU A 52 3.53 5.38 5.06
CA GLU A 52 3.74 4.21 4.21
C GLU A 52 2.44 3.39 4.12
N ALA A 53 1.69 3.24 5.22
CA ALA A 53 0.37 2.58 5.18
C ALA A 53 -0.62 3.29 4.23
N LEU A 54 -0.67 4.63 4.25
CA LEU A 54 -1.50 5.41 3.32
C LEU A 54 -1.02 5.25 1.86
N ALA A 55 0.28 5.14 1.63
CA ALA A 55 0.82 4.82 0.31
C ALA A 55 0.32 3.46 -0.20
N TRP A 56 0.35 2.44 0.65
CA TRP A 56 -0.18 1.11 0.34
C TRP A 56 -1.69 1.14 0.10
N LEU A 57 -2.46 1.91 0.88
CA LEU A 57 -3.90 2.11 0.67
C LEU A 57 -4.21 2.79 -0.66
N ALA A 58 -3.41 3.76 -1.08
CA ALA A 58 -3.56 4.37 -2.41
C ALA A 58 -3.38 3.31 -3.50
N TRP A 59 -2.41 2.41 -3.38
CA TRP A 59 -2.23 1.31 -4.34
C TRP A 59 -3.39 0.29 -4.31
N VAL A 60 -4.10 0.11 -3.19
CA VAL A 60 -5.38 -0.63 -3.16
C VAL A 60 -6.39 0.05 -4.09
N GLY A 61 -6.50 1.37 -4.03
CA GLY A 61 -7.36 2.16 -4.93
C GLY A 61 -7.00 1.95 -6.41
N ALA A 62 -5.70 1.89 -6.73
CA ALA A 62 -5.24 1.55 -8.08
C ALA A 62 -5.65 0.12 -8.47
N ALA A 63 -5.55 -0.86 -7.56
CA ALA A 63 -5.96 -2.24 -7.81
C ALA A 63 -7.48 -2.35 -8.05
N VAL A 64 -8.29 -1.64 -7.25
CA VAL A 64 -9.75 -1.57 -7.42
C VAL A 64 -10.12 -0.94 -8.75
N ALA A 65 -9.37 0.08 -9.22
CA ALA A 65 -9.61 0.70 -10.51
C ALA A 65 -9.49 -0.29 -11.69
N LEU A 66 -8.70 -1.36 -11.55
CA LEU A 66 -8.59 -2.42 -12.56
C LEU A 66 -9.81 -3.36 -12.62
N ALA A 67 -10.60 -3.41 -11.56
CA ALA A 67 -11.85 -4.18 -11.55
C ALA A 67 -13.03 -3.41 -12.17
N ILE A 68 -12.86 -2.11 -12.42
CA ILE A 68 -13.86 -1.25 -13.07
C ILE A 68 -13.70 -1.37 -14.59
N PRO A 69 -14.80 -1.35 -15.38
CA PRO A 69 -14.71 -1.28 -16.83
C PRO A 69 -13.76 -0.18 -17.33
N ALA A 70 -13.01 -0.48 -18.39
CA ALA A 70 -12.04 0.44 -18.96
C ALA A 70 -12.73 1.72 -19.45
N GLY A 71 -12.22 2.87 -19.03
CA GLY A 71 -12.77 4.18 -19.33
C GLY A 71 -11.94 5.30 -18.71
N SER A 72 -12.34 6.55 -18.97
CA SER A 72 -11.65 7.73 -18.43
C SER A 72 -11.61 7.74 -16.91
N VAL A 73 -12.69 7.33 -16.25
CA VAL A 73 -12.80 7.28 -14.78
C VAL A 73 -11.84 6.25 -14.18
N SER A 74 -11.82 5.01 -14.68
CA SER A 74 -10.90 3.97 -14.18
C SER A 74 -9.44 4.35 -14.44
N THR A 75 -9.15 5.00 -15.57
CA THR A 75 -7.81 5.51 -15.89
C THR A 75 -7.35 6.60 -14.92
N VAL A 76 -8.21 7.59 -14.65
CA VAL A 76 -7.90 8.68 -13.72
C VAL A 76 -7.71 8.14 -12.30
N LEU A 77 -8.58 7.25 -11.84
CA LEU A 77 -8.46 6.62 -10.53
C LEU A 77 -7.16 5.81 -10.41
N PHE A 78 -6.82 5.03 -11.43
CA PHE A 78 -5.60 4.24 -11.46
C PHE A 78 -4.35 5.13 -11.39
N ILE A 79 -4.23 6.11 -12.29
CA ILE A 79 -3.04 6.98 -12.39
C ILE A 79 -2.90 7.85 -11.14
N SER A 80 -3.98 8.48 -10.68
CA SER A 80 -3.93 9.33 -9.47
C SER A 80 -3.54 8.52 -8.24
N SER A 81 -4.10 7.33 -8.07
CA SER A 81 -3.77 6.42 -6.97
C SER A 81 -2.30 5.96 -7.00
N LEU A 82 -1.76 5.68 -8.19
CA LEU A 82 -0.34 5.34 -8.35
C LEU A 82 0.57 6.51 -7.96
N ILE A 83 0.27 7.71 -8.46
CA ILE A 83 1.07 8.92 -8.18
C ILE A 83 1.03 9.24 -6.68
N VAL A 84 -0.16 9.22 -6.07
CA VAL A 84 -0.33 9.50 -4.64
C VAL A 84 0.43 8.46 -3.80
N GLY A 85 0.29 7.17 -4.09
CA GLY A 85 1.01 6.13 -3.36
C GLY A 85 2.52 6.28 -3.48
N LEU A 86 3.04 6.55 -4.69
CA LEU A 86 4.46 6.77 -4.91
C LEU A 86 4.98 8.00 -4.16
N ALA A 87 4.26 9.12 -4.23
CA ALA A 87 4.63 10.36 -3.56
C ALA A 87 4.66 10.19 -2.04
N LEU A 88 3.65 9.54 -1.45
CA LEU A 88 3.59 9.25 -0.02
C LEU A 88 4.72 8.33 0.43
N LEU A 89 4.98 7.26 -0.31
CA LEU A 89 6.06 6.32 0.02
C LEU A 89 7.42 7.02 -0.02
N PHE A 90 7.69 7.80 -1.07
CA PHE A 90 8.94 8.52 -1.23
C PHE A 90 9.11 9.60 -0.16
N ALA A 91 8.07 10.40 0.08
CA ALA A 91 8.11 11.45 1.09
C ALA A 91 8.26 10.88 2.51
N SER A 92 7.62 9.74 2.80
CA SER A 92 7.80 9.03 4.08
C SER A 92 9.22 8.51 4.25
N ARG A 93 9.81 7.88 3.23
CA ARG A 93 11.18 7.33 3.28
C ARG A 93 12.27 8.41 3.36
N ARG A 94 11.94 9.64 2.95
CA ARG A 94 12.82 10.81 3.03
C ARG A 94 12.61 11.63 4.31
N GLU A 95 11.76 11.16 5.22
CA GLU A 95 11.38 11.88 6.46
C GLU A 95 10.83 13.29 6.17
N LEU A 96 10.27 13.51 4.97
CA LEU A 96 9.68 14.79 4.55
C LEU A 96 8.27 14.97 5.12
N LEU A 97 7.66 13.88 5.60
CA LEU A 97 6.31 13.90 6.15
C LEU A 97 6.38 13.95 7.68
N PRO A 98 5.63 14.87 8.31
CA PRO A 98 5.66 15.04 9.76
C PRO A 98 5.15 13.80 10.47
N ALA A 99 5.72 13.53 11.62
CA ALA A 99 5.43 12.39 12.47
C ALA A 99 4.10 12.61 13.26
N ILE A 100 3.01 12.94 12.57
CA ILE A 100 1.77 13.45 13.18
C ILE A 100 0.96 12.43 13.99
N TRP A 101 1.33 11.15 13.91
CA TRP A 101 0.65 10.05 14.63
C TRP A 101 1.43 9.52 15.83
N PHE A 102 2.62 10.05 16.11
CA PHE A 102 3.24 9.88 17.42
C PHE A 102 2.57 10.89 18.35
N ALA A 103 1.39 10.56 18.85
CA ALA A 103 0.91 11.20 20.06
C ALA A 103 1.89 10.82 21.16
N ASP A 104 2.51 11.83 21.78
CA ASP A 104 3.44 11.70 22.91
C ASP A 104 2.95 10.62 23.87
N SER A 105 3.65 9.49 23.91
CA SER A 105 3.50 8.50 24.98
C SER A 105 4.41 8.82 26.18
N GLU A 106 5.05 9.99 26.20
CA GLU A 106 5.78 10.51 27.35
C GLU A 106 5.02 11.69 27.94
N GLY A 107 3.97 11.35 28.67
CA GLY A 107 3.13 12.31 29.38
C GLY A 107 2.47 11.68 30.58
N THR A 108 3.17 10.82 31.33
CA THR A 108 2.88 10.50 32.73
C THR A 108 3.96 9.55 33.26
N ASP A 109 4.87 10.08 34.06
CA ASP A 109 5.50 9.40 35.20
C ASP A 109 6.21 10.51 36.03
N ASP A 110 5.39 11.21 36.83
CA ASP A 110 5.82 11.99 38.00
C ASP A 110 5.94 11.05 39.21
#